data_AF-A0A7L4R7F3-F1
#
_entry.id   AF-A0A7L4R7F3-F1
#
_cell.length_a   1.000
_cell.length_b   1.000
_cell.length_c   1.000
_cell.angle_alpha   90.00
_cell.angle_beta   90.00
_cell.angle_gamma   90.00
#
_symmetry.space_group_name_H-M   'P 1'
#
loop_
_entity.id
_entity.type
_entity.pdbx_description
1 polymer ?
#
loop_
_entity_poly.entity_id
_entity_poly.type
_entity_poly.pdbx_seq_one_letter_code
_entity_poly.pdbx_strand_id
1 'polypeptide(L)'
;MDSKQILLSALVFAVVSQVINTLGAFVSMGYYTDPANFGLWSNLMMPVAGPPGTEFYLASFVFTFITGCIFAWVYAIIRKSVPGKGLSNGLNYGLMLFLLVGVPYTLTNILLLAIPIGLLMEWALETLVIYVLCGLAFAKIVK
;
A
#
# COMPACT_ATOMS: atom_id res chain seq x y z
N MET A 1 -3.56 -12.21 20.13
CA MET A 1 -4.35 -11.27 19.33
C MET A 1 -5.58 -12.01 18.83
N ASP A 2 -6.76 -11.41 18.92
CA ASP A 2 -8.00 -11.98 18.38
C ASP A 2 -8.04 -11.81 16.86
N SER A 3 -8.52 -12.81 16.12
CA SER A 3 -8.77 -12.74 14.68
C SER A 3 -9.60 -11.51 14.30
N LYS A 4 -10.51 -11.05 15.16
CA LYS A 4 -11.29 -9.81 14.94
C LYS A 4 -10.41 -8.57 14.82
N GLN A 5 -9.33 -8.49 15.61
CA GLN A 5 -8.40 -7.35 15.56
C GLN A 5 -7.57 -7.36 14.26
N ILE A 6 -7.21 -8.54 13.76
CA ILE A 6 -6.56 -8.68 12.44
C ILE A 6 -7.49 -8.19 11.35
N LEU A 7 -8.73 -8.73 11.32
CA LEU A 7 -9.70 -8.39 10.27
C LEU A 7 -10.05 -6.90 10.27
N LEU A 8 -10.20 -6.30 11.46
CA LEU A 8 -10.43 -4.85 11.56
C LEU A 8 -9.21 -4.05 11.08
N SER A 9 -8.01 -4.47 11.45
CA SER A 9 -6.77 -3.82 11.00
C SER A 9 -6.61 -3.92 9.47
N ALA A 10 -6.92 -5.07 8.89
CA ALA A 10 -6.91 -5.31 7.46
C ALA A 10 -7.93 -4.44 6.71
N LEU A 11 -9.13 -4.30 7.26
CA LEU A 11 -10.15 -3.41 6.71
C LEU A 11 -9.68 -1.95 6.74
N VAL A 12 -9.11 -1.49 7.85
CA VAL A 12 -8.55 -0.13 7.96
C VAL A 12 -7.43 0.06 6.94
N PHE A 13 -6.54 -0.92 6.80
CA PHE A 13 -5.46 -0.89 5.81
C PHE A 13 -6.01 -0.76 4.38
N ALA A 14 -7.03 -1.56 4.04
CA ALA A 14 -7.69 -1.51 2.74
C ALA A 14 -8.31 -0.13 2.48
N VAL A 15 -9.06 0.42 3.43
CA VAL A 15 -9.71 1.72 3.28
C VAL A 15 -8.69 2.85 3.14
N VAL A 16 -7.68 2.90 4.01
CA VAL A 16 -6.63 3.92 3.95
C VAL A 16 -5.89 3.85 2.62
N SER A 17 -5.51 2.65 2.18
CA SER A 17 -4.83 2.46 0.90
C SER A 17 -5.69 2.90 -0.28
N GLN A 18 -6.98 2.55 -0.29
CA GLN A 18 -7.88 2.97 -1.37
C GLN A 18 -8.00 4.50 -1.44
N VAL A 19 -8.15 5.17 -0.29
CA VAL A 19 -8.23 6.64 -0.25
C VAL A 19 -6.94 7.27 -0.78
N ILE A 20 -5.78 6.84 -0.28
CA ILE A 20 -4.49 7.43 -0.68
C ILE A 20 -4.20 7.15 -2.15
N ASN A 21 -4.34 5.91 -2.61
CA ASN A 21 -4.08 5.55 -4.01
C ASN A 21 -5.06 6.25 -4.97
N THR A 22 -6.32 6.45 -4.58
CA THR A 22 -7.28 7.20 -5.40
C THR A 22 -6.87 8.66 -5.54
N LEU A 23 -6.47 9.30 -4.44
CA LEU A 23 -5.98 10.68 -4.46
C LEU A 23 -4.69 10.80 -5.27
N GLY A 24 -3.77 9.85 -5.09
CA GLY A 24 -2.54 9.73 -5.86
C GLY A 24 -2.80 9.60 -7.35
N ALA A 25 -3.72 8.72 -7.75
CA ALA A 25 -4.08 8.52 -9.15
C ALA A 25 -4.59 9.80 -9.84
N PHE A 26 -5.32 10.67 -9.13
CA PHE A 26 -5.73 11.98 -9.67
C PHE A 26 -4.54 12.91 -9.93
N VAL A 27 -3.53 12.90 -9.05
CA VAL A 27 -2.31 13.69 -9.22
C VAL A 27 -1.47 13.15 -10.38
N SER A 28 -1.35 11.83 -10.46
CA SER A 28 -0.53 11.11 -11.44
C SER A 28 -1.25 10.82 -12.77
N MET A 29 -2.44 11.37 -12.99
CA MET A 29 -3.33 10.99 -14.10
C MET A 29 -2.66 11.14 -15.48
N GLY A 30 -1.74 12.09 -15.62
CA GLY A 30 -0.95 12.28 -16.84
C GLY A 30 -0.15 11.03 -17.22
N TYR A 31 0.43 10.32 -16.25
CA TYR A 31 1.17 9.08 -16.52
C TYR A 31 0.26 7.93 -16.99
N TYR A 32 -0.95 7.83 -16.41
CA TYR A 32 -1.90 6.76 -16.75
C TYR A 32 -2.59 6.96 -18.10
N THR A 33 -2.68 8.21 -18.57
CA THR A 33 -3.35 8.57 -19.82
C THR A 33 -2.40 8.80 -20.99
N ASP A 34 -1.09 8.84 -20.75
CA ASP A 34 -0.06 8.91 -21.79
C ASP A 34 -0.01 7.58 -22.58
N PRO A 35 -0.29 7.60 -23.90
CA PRO A 35 -0.22 6.41 -24.75
C PRO A 35 1.13 5.69 -24.74
N ALA A 36 2.23 6.41 -24.45
CA ALA A 36 3.55 5.81 -24.34
C ALA A 36 3.66 4.80 -23.19
N ASN A 37 2.79 4.91 -22.17
CA ASN A 37 2.79 4.09 -20.97
C ASN A 37 1.78 2.93 -21.01
N PHE A 38 0.94 2.82 -22.05
CA PHE A 38 -0.14 1.82 -22.07
C PHE A 38 0.36 0.37 -22.03
N GLY A 39 1.57 0.11 -22.54
CA GLY A 39 2.21 -1.20 -22.45
C GLY A 39 2.70 -1.61 -21.05
N LEU A 40 2.69 -0.69 -20.08
CA LEU A 40 3.14 -0.96 -18.71
C LEU A 40 2.06 -1.62 -17.84
N TRP A 41 0.80 -1.43 -18.18
CA TRP A 41 -0.31 -1.85 -17.34
C TRP A 41 -0.66 -3.32 -17.57
N SER A 42 -0.98 -4.01 -16.49
CA SER A 42 -1.48 -5.39 -16.62
C SER A 42 -2.81 -5.42 -17.36
N ASN A 43 -3.11 -6.55 -18.01
CA ASN A 43 -4.43 -6.79 -18.63
C ASN A 43 -5.59 -6.73 -17.62
N LEU A 44 -5.31 -6.90 -16.31
CA LEU A 44 -6.31 -6.72 -15.27
C LEU A 44 -6.65 -5.24 -15.06
N MET A 45 -5.65 -4.35 -15.13
CA MET A 45 -5.82 -2.91 -14.94
C MET A 45 -6.37 -2.23 -16.19
N MET A 46 -5.84 -2.57 -17.37
CA MET A 46 -6.18 -1.92 -18.63
C MET A 46 -6.29 -2.98 -19.75
N PRO A 47 -7.35 -3.81 -19.77
CA PRO A 47 -7.56 -4.81 -20.82
C PRO A 47 -7.76 -4.19 -22.21
N VAL A 48 -8.30 -2.97 -22.23
CA VAL A 48 -8.43 -2.09 -23.40
C VAL A 48 -8.03 -0.69 -22.93
N ALA A 49 -7.44 0.12 -23.81
CA ALA A 49 -7.08 1.51 -23.49
C ALA A 49 -8.32 2.26 -22.96
N GLY A 50 -8.24 2.70 -21.71
CA GLY A 50 -9.39 3.25 -21.00
C GLY A 50 -9.28 3.09 -19.48
N PRO A 51 -10.32 3.51 -18.74
CA PRO A 51 -10.34 3.38 -17.29
C PRO A 51 -10.38 1.90 -16.86
N PRO A 52 -9.85 1.55 -15.67
CA PRO A 52 -9.94 0.20 -15.14
C PRO A 52 -11.39 -0.25 -14.95
N GLY A 53 -11.66 -1.52 -15.26
CA GLY A 53 -12.94 -2.16 -15.01
C GLY A 53 -13.19 -2.46 -13.52
N THR A 54 -14.42 -2.88 -13.19
CA THR A 54 -14.82 -3.24 -11.83
C THR A 54 -13.98 -4.38 -11.25
N GLU A 55 -13.53 -5.30 -12.11
CA GLU A 55 -12.70 -6.45 -11.73
C GLU A 55 -11.37 -6.01 -11.11
N PHE A 56 -10.75 -4.96 -11.66
CA PHE A 56 -9.52 -4.39 -11.12
C PHE A 56 -9.73 -3.84 -9.72
N TYR A 57 -10.79 -3.07 -9.50
CA TYR A 57 -11.06 -2.48 -8.18
C TYR A 57 -11.38 -3.54 -7.13
N LEU A 58 -12.13 -4.58 -7.51
CA LEU A 58 -12.40 -5.71 -6.62
C LEU A 58 -11.11 -6.46 -6.26
N ALA A 59 -10.28 -6.77 -7.25
CA ALA A 59 -8.99 -7.42 -7.02
C ALA A 59 -8.06 -6.56 -6.16
N SER A 60 -7.98 -5.25 -6.45
CA SER A 60 -7.21 -4.27 -5.69
C SER A 60 -7.64 -4.26 -4.22
N PHE A 61 -8.95 -4.23 -3.95
CA PHE A 61 -9.46 -4.29 -2.58
C PHE A 61 -9.10 -5.62 -1.89
N VAL A 62 -9.30 -6.76 -2.55
CA VAL A 62 -9.00 -8.09 -2.00
C VAL A 62 -7.51 -8.24 -1.69
N PHE A 63 -6.63 -7.88 -2.63
CA PHE A 63 -5.18 -7.95 -2.44
C PHE A 63 -4.74 -7.04 -1.30
N THR A 64 -5.25 -5.82 -1.25
CA THR A 64 -4.93 -4.87 -0.18
C THR A 64 -5.42 -5.37 1.18
N PHE A 65 -6.61 -5.99 1.24
CA PHE A 65 -7.13 -6.59 2.46
C PHE A 65 -6.25 -7.76 2.94
N ILE A 66 -5.83 -8.65 2.03
CA ILE A 66 -4.91 -9.75 2.34
C ILE A 66 -3.57 -9.21 2.86
N THR A 67 -2.99 -8.22 2.19
CA THR A 67 -1.77 -7.54 2.63
C THR A 67 -1.94 -6.93 4.02
N GLY A 68 -3.08 -6.27 4.27
CA GLY A 68 -3.43 -5.73 5.58
C GLY A 68 -3.50 -6.79 6.68
N CYS A 69 -4.06 -7.97 6.39
CA CYS A 69 -4.06 -9.11 7.31
C CYS A 69 -2.63 -9.56 7.65
N ILE A 70 -1.77 -9.69 6.63
CA ILE A 70 -0.38 -10.11 6.81
C ILE A 70 0.38 -9.10 7.66
N PHE A 71 0.28 -7.81 7.35
CA PHE A 71 0.98 -6.77 8.10
C PHE A 71 0.45 -6.64 9.54
N ALA A 72 -0.86 -6.67 9.75
CA ALA A 72 -1.43 -6.66 11.10
C ALA A 72 -0.98 -7.89 11.92
N TRP A 73 -0.91 -9.06 11.29
CA TRP A 73 -0.41 -10.28 11.93
C TRP A 73 1.07 -10.18 12.30
N VAL A 74 1.93 -9.72 11.38
CA VAL A 74 3.35 -9.49 11.66
C VAL A 74 3.52 -8.49 12.79
N TYR A 75 2.80 -7.35 12.75
CA TYR A 75 2.83 -6.36 13.82
C TYR A 75 2.53 -6.99 15.18
N ALA A 76 1.49 -7.81 15.27
CA ALA A 76 1.10 -8.44 16.53
C ALA A 76 2.16 -9.39 17.10
N ILE A 77 2.95 -10.03 16.24
CA ILE A 77 4.08 -10.87 16.65
C ILE A 77 5.23 -10.01 17.16
N ILE A 78 5.62 -8.99 16.39
CA ILE A 78 6.88 -8.27 16.65
C ILE A 78 6.73 -6.98 17.47
N ARG A 79 5.51 -6.51 17.75
CA ARG A 79 5.24 -5.21 18.41
C ARG A 79 5.98 -4.98 19.72
N LYS A 80 6.29 -6.04 20.48
CA LYS A 80 7.08 -5.94 21.72
C LYS A 80 8.54 -5.58 21.47
N SER A 81 9.04 -5.89 20.28
CA SER A 81 10.39 -5.60 19.81
C SER A 81 10.47 -4.30 19.00
N VAL A 82 9.34 -3.78 18.52
CA VAL A 82 9.30 -2.48 17.84
C VAL A 82 9.58 -1.36 18.85
N PRO A 83 10.52 -0.42 18.58
CA PRO A 83 10.83 0.66 19.50
C PRO A 83 9.62 1.56 19.79
N GLY A 84 9.57 2.13 21.00
CA GLY A 84 8.52 3.07 21.40
C GLY A 84 7.29 2.43 22.06
N LYS A 85 6.32 3.26 22.45
CA LYS A 85 5.09 2.83 23.15
C LYS A 85 3.86 3.49 22.52
N GLY A 86 2.72 2.81 22.58
CA GLY A 86 1.46 3.32 22.04
C GLY A 86 1.61 3.69 20.55
N LEU A 87 1.24 4.93 20.19
CA LEU A 87 1.30 5.39 18.80
C LEU A 87 2.72 5.46 18.23
N SER A 88 3.74 5.75 19.05
CA SER A 88 5.11 5.81 18.54
C SER A 88 5.61 4.43 18.09
N ASN A 89 5.12 3.36 18.72
CA ASN A 89 5.37 1.98 18.29
C ASN A 89 4.78 1.71 16.91
N GLY A 90 3.52 2.13 16.68
CA GLY A 90 2.86 2.03 15.38
C GLY A 90 3.54 2.84 14.27
N LEU A 91 3.96 4.07 14.58
CA LEU A 91 4.73 4.91 13.66
C LEU A 91 6.03 4.22 13.24
N ASN A 92 6.80 3.72 14.21
CA ASN A 92 8.05 3.02 13.93
C ASN A 92 7.83 1.76 13.11
N TYR A 93 6.75 1.00 13.38
CA TYR A 93 6.40 -0.15 12.57
C TYR A 93 6.04 0.22 11.12
N GLY A 94 5.26 1.28 10.91
CA GLY A 94 4.94 1.79 9.57
C GLY A 94 6.19 2.22 8.79
N LEU A 95 7.11 2.92 9.45
CA LEU A 95 8.41 3.28 8.86
C LEU A 95 9.25 2.04 8.54
N MET A 96 9.27 1.04 9.42
CA MET A 96 9.95 -0.23 9.16
C MET A 96 9.35 -0.95 7.95
N LEU A 97 8.02 -1.00 7.80
CA LEU A 97 7.38 -1.56 6.61
C LEU A 97 7.80 -0.82 5.35
N PHE A 98 7.88 0.51 5.40
CA PHE A 98 8.31 1.28 4.25
C PHE A 98 9.76 0.98 3.87
N LEU A 99 10.66 0.92 4.85
CA LEU A 99 12.07 0.62 4.61
C LEU A 99 12.31 -0.83 4.17
N LEU A 100 11.52 -1.78 4.66
CA LEU A 100 11.70 -3.22 4.38
C LEU A 100 10.96 -3.69 3.12
N VAL A 101 9.83 -3.07 2.79
CA VAL A 101 8.97 -3.49 1.67
C VAL A 101 8.89 -2.40 0.62
N GLY A 102 8.54 -1.17 1.01
CA GLY A 102 8.35 -0.05 0.09
C GLY A 102 9.61 0.30 -0.70
N VAL A 103 10.72 0.57 -0.01
CA VAL A 103 11.99 0.96 -0.65
C VAL A 103 12.51 -0.17 -1.56
N PRO A 104 12.63 -1.44 -1.12
CA PRO A 104 13.08 -2.51 -2.01
C PRO A 104 12.15 -2.73 -3.21
N TYR A 105 10.83 -2.61 -3.03
CA TYR A 105 9.87 -2.69 -4.12
C TYR A 105 10.11 -1.61 -5.17
N THR A 106 10.22 -0.34 -4.76
CA THR A 106 10.49 0.78 -5.68
C THR A 106 11.82 0.58 -6.41
N LEU A 107 12.91 0.27 -5.69
CA LEU A 107 14.22 0.06 -6.29
C LEU A 107 14.22 -1.11 -7.28
N THR A 108 13.51 -2.19 -6.97
CA THR A 108 13.37 -3.34 -7.87
C THR A 108 12.62 -2.95 -9.15
N ASN A 109 11.55 -2.16 -9.05
CA ASN A 109 10.81 -1.70 -10.23
C ASN A 109 11.62 -0.73 -11.10
N ILE A 110 12.47 0.12 -10.51
CA ILE A 110 13.40 0.97 -11.28
C ILE A 110 14.33 0.12 -12.16
N LEU A 111 14.77 -1.04 -11.66
CA LEU A 111 15.71 -1.89 -12.37
C LEU A 111 15.03 -2.81 -13.40
N LEU A 112 13.82 -3.27 -13.10
CA LEU A 112 13.17 -4.33 -13.88
C LEU A 112 12.12 -3.81 -14.86
N LEU A 113 11.47 -2.69 -14.56
CA LEU A 113 10.32 -2.20 -15.31
C LEU A 113 10.62 -0.84 -15.91
N ALA A 114 10.15 -0.61 -17.13
CA ALA A 114 10.29 0.65 -17.84
C ALA A 114 9.25 1.70 -17.37
N ILE A 115 9.06 1.84 -16.05
CA ILE A 115 8.08 2.77 -15.48
C ILE A 115 8.72 4.16 -15.34
N PRO A 116 8.02 5.26 -15.72
CA PRO A 116 8.51 6.61 -15.51
C PRO A 116 8.93 6.84 -14.06
N ILE A 117 10.15 7.37 -13.86
CA ILE A 117 10.71 7.55 -12.51
C ILE A 117 9.85 8.45 -11.62
N GLY A 118 9.20 9.47 -12.19
CA GLY A 118 8.29 10.35 -11.46
C GLY A 118 7.11 9.59 -10.84
N LEU A 119 6.48 8.70 -11.62
CA LEU A 119 5.39 7.86 -11.15
C LEU A 119 5.84 6.88 -10.04
N LEU A 120 7.03 6.29 -10.16
CA LEU A 120 7.58 5.43 -9.11
C LEU A 120 7.82 6.18 -7.80
N MET A 121 8.25 7.44 -7.87
CA MET A 121 8.44 8.29 -6.69
C MET A 121 7.11 8.67 -6.04
N GLU A 122 6.07 8.93 -6.84
CA GLU A 122 4.70 9.16 -6.35
C GLU A 122 4.16 7.92 -5.63
N TRP A 123 4.28 6.73 -6.22
CA TRP A 123 3.90 5.47 -5.57
C TRP A 123 4.68 5.19 -4.28
N ALA A 124 5.98 5.52 -4.25
CA ALA A 124 6.79 5.38 -3.05
C ALA A 124 6.28 6.29 -1.92
N LEU A 125 5.94 7.54 -2.25
CA LEU A 125 5.38 8.49 -1.29
C LEU A 125 4.00 8.04 -0.78
N GLU A 126 3.12 7.59 -1.67
CA GLU A 126 1.82 7.01 -1.31
C GLU A 126 2.01 5.82 -0.37
N THR A 127 2.92 4.91 -0.69
CA THR A 127 3.23 3.73 0.12
C THR A 127 3.73 4.12 1.51
N LEU A 128 4.61 5.12 1.61
CA LEU A 128 5.08 5.65 2.90
C LEU A 128 3.91 6.17 3.75
N VAL A 129 3.04 6.98 3.15
CA VAL A 129 1.88 7.56 3.84
C VAL A 129 0.94 6.46 4.32
N ILE A 130 0.61 5.49 3.45
CA ILE A 130 -0.25 4.35 3.78
C ILE A 130 0.35 3.57 4.96
N TYR A 131 1.62 3.19 4.89
CA TYR A 131 2.23 2.36 5.93
C TYR A 131 2.34 3.08 7.27
N VAL A 132 2.64 4.39 7.27
CA VAL A 132 2.66 5.20 8.50
C VAL A 132 1.26 5.30 9.12
N LEU A 133 0.24 5.66 8.34
CA LEU A 133 -1.14 5.80 8.84
C LEU A 133 -1.68 4.46 9.36
N CYS A 134 -1.42 3.38 8.63
CA CYS A 134 -1.85 2.05 9.02
C CYS A 134 -1.08 1.53 10.24
N GLY A 135 0.23 1.80 10.35
CA GLY A 135 1.02 1.46 11.53
C GLY A 135 0.45 2.14 12.80
N LEU A 136 0.09 3.42 12.71
CA LEU A 136 -0.61 4.14 13.78
C LEU A 136 -1.95 3.49 14.14
N ALA A 137 -2.73 3.07 13.15
CA ALA A 137 -4.00 2.39 13.37
C ALA A 137 -3.81 1.02 14.05
N PHE A 138 -2.83 0.23 13.61
CA PHE A 138 -2.52 -1.08 14.19
C PHE A 138 -2.15 -0.96 15.66
N ALA A 139 -1.38 0.07 16.04
CA ALA A 139 -1.04 0.32 17.44
C ALA A 139 -2.25 0.64 18.34
N LYS A 140 -3.35 1.16 17.78
CA LYS A 140 -4.60 1.37 18.53
C LYS A 140 -5.47 0.11 18.60
N ILE A 141 -5.50 -0.68 17.54
CA ILE A 141 -6.40 -1.83 17.41
C ILE A 141 -5.82 -3.06 18.11
N VAL A 142 -4.52 -3.33 17.90
CA VAL A 142 -3.84 -4.52 18.39
C VAL A 142 -3.32 -4.26 19.80
N LYS A 143 -4.05 -4.83 20.78
CA LYS A 143 -3.75 -4.75 22.22
C LYS A 143 -2.85 -5.86 22.71
#